data_AF-A0AAD5PFD0-F1
#
_entry.id   AF-A0AAD5PFD0-F1
#
_cell.length_a   1.000
_cell.length_b   1.000
_cell.length_c   1.000
_cell.angle_alpha   90.00
_cell.angle_beta   90.00
_cell.angle_gamma   90.00
#
_symmetry.space_group_name_H-M   'P 1'
#
loop_
_entity.id
_entity.type
_entity.pdbx_description
1 polymer ?
#
loop_
_entity_poly.entity_id
_entity_poly.type
_entity_poly.pdbx_seq_one_letter_code
_entity_poly.pdbx_strand_id
1 'polypeptide(L)' 'DLCRRKKIKCDGAVPICGNCQAFSLECSYKDTTKKRGPPKGYIEAVEARLRKLE' A
#
# COMPACT_ATOMS: atom_id res chain seq x y z
N ASP A 1 5.24 8.66 -4.33
CA ASP A 1 4.25 8.46 -3.26
C ASP A 1 3.31 9.64 -3.08
N LEU A 2 3.72 10.87 -3.42
CA LEU A 2 2.89 12.09 -3.31
C LEU A 2 1.46 11.92 -3.86
N CYS A 3 1.32 11.48 -5.12
CA CYS A 3 0.01 11.34 -5.75
C CYS A 3 -0.88 10.32 -5.03
N ARG A 4 -0.27 9.22 -4.55
CA ARG A 4 -0.95 8.16 -3.80
C ARG A 4 -1.38 8.64 -2.41
N ARG A 5 -0.50 9.37 -1.71
CA ARG A 5 -0.73 9.94 -0.37
C ARG A 5 -1.75 11.08 -0.40
N LYS A 6 -1.71 11.94 -1.41
CA LYS A 6 -2.67 13.02 -1.64
C LYS A 6 -3.97 12.56 -2.30
N LYS A 7 -4.09 11.28 -2.69
CA LYS A 7 -5.22 10.72 -3.44
C LYS A 7 -5.59 11.55 -4.69
N ILE A 8 -4.58 12.09 -5.38
CA ILE A 8 -4.76 12.85 -6.62
C ILE A 8 -4.38 11.97 -7.81
N LYS A 9 -4.95 12.27 -8.98
CA LYS A 9 -4.65 11.57 -10.22
C LYS A 9 -3.16 11.72 -10.54
N CYS A 10 -2.46 10.60 -10.73
CA CYS A 10 -1.07 10.60 -11.15
C CYS A 10 -1.04 10.41 -12.66
N ASP A 11 -0.34 11.29 -13.39
CA ASP A 11 -0.21 11.20 -14.85
C ASP A 11 0.72 10.07 -15.30
N GLY A 12 1.45 9.43 -14.35
CA GLY A 12 2.27 8.26 -14.65
C GLY A 12 3.53 8.53 -15.47
N ALA A 13 3.87 9.80 -15.73
CA ALA A 13 5.07 10.15 -16.49
C ALA A 13 6.37 9.70 -15.77
N VAL A 14 7.34 9.21 -16.56
CA VAL A 14 8.65 8.72 -16.13
C VAL A 14 9.71 9.69 -16.66
N PRO A 15 10.69 10.17 -15.86
CA PRO A 15 11.04 9.73 -14.50
C PRO A 15 10.19 10.34 -13.38
N ILE A 16 9.51 11.46 -13.63
CA ILE A 16 8.77 12.22 -12.62
C ILE A 16 7.37 12.55 -13.15
N CYS A 17 6.33 12.28 -12.36
CA CYS A 17 4.96 12.64 -12.69
C CYS A 17 4.78 14.17 -12.73
N GLY A 18 3.91 14.72 -13.59
CA GLY A 18 3.74 16.19 -13.73
C GLY A 18 3.42 16.88 -12.39
N ASN A 19 2.56 16.27 -11.59
CA ASN A 19 2.29 16.74 -10.22
C ASN A 19 3.56 16.74 -9.34
N CYS A 20 4.33 15.66 -9.39
CA CYS A 20 5.55 15.50 -8.60
C CYS A 20 6.62 16.53 -9.01
N GLN A 21 6.69 16.86 -10.31
CA GLN A 21 7.58 17.87 -10.86
C GLN A 21 7.19 19.27 -10.40
N ALA A 22 5.89 19.62 -10.42
CA ALA A 22 5.39 20.92 -9.97
C ALA A 22 5.70 21.19 -8.48
N PHE A 23 5.72 20.13 -7.66
CA PHE A 23 6.08 20.23 -6.25
C PHE A 23 7.59 20.05 -5.99
N SER A 24 8.42 19.86 -7.03
CA SER A 24 9.85 19.57 -6.91
C SER A 24 10.16 18.43 -5.92
N LEU A 25 9.35 17.37 -5.94
CA LEU A 25 9.45 16.23 -5.04
C LEU A 25 9.80 14.94 -5.77
N GLU A 26 10.44 14.02 -5.06
CA GLU A 26 10.81 12.71 -5.59
C GLU A 26 9.57 11.88 -5.95
N CYS A 27 9.47 11.51 -7.23
CA CYS A 27 8.40 10.65 -7.73
C CYS A 27 8.72 9.18 -7.45
N SER A 28 8.28 8.69 -6.29
CA SER A 28 8.41 7.27 -5.98
C SER A 28 7.18 6.48 -6.43
N TYR A 29 7.35 5.60 -7.44
CA TYR A 29 6.36 4.60 -7.84
C TYR A 29 6.52 3.28 -7.06
N LYS A 30 7.07 3.34 -5.84
CA LYS A 30 7.22 2.15 -5.00
C LYS A 30 5.86 1.44 -4.92
N ASP A 31 5.80 0.27 -5.55
CA ASP A 31 4.70 -0.65 -5.37
C ASP A 31 4.77 -1.05 -3.91
N THR A 32 3.99 -0.35 -3.09
CA THR A 32 3.80 -0.77 -1.71
C THR A 32 2.94 -2.02 -1.79
N THR A 33 3.57 -3.13 -2.17
CA THR A 33 3.23 -4.45 -1.65
C THR A 33 3.47 -4.40 -0.14
N LYS A 34 2.70 -3.59 0.58
CA LYS A 34 2.34 -3.95 1.93
C LYS A 34 1.60 -5.25 1.71
N LYS A 35 2.33 -6.37 1.80
CA LYS A 35 1.77 -7.71 1.96
C LYS A 35 0.70 -7.47 3.01
N ARG A 36 -0.57 -7.44 2.59
CA ARG A 36 -1.68 -7.26 3.51
C ARG A 36 -1.40 -8.31 4.56
N GLY A 37 -1.32 -7.90 5.83
CA GLY A 37 -1.23 -8.87 6.91
C GLY A 37 -2.31 -9.92 6.70
N PRO A 38 -2.13 -11.14 7.25
CA PRO A 38 -3.11 -12.21 7.11
C PRO A 38 -4.52 -11.63 7.25
N PRO A 39 -5.44 -11.95 6.31
CA PRO A 39 -6.71 -11.25 6.16
C PRO A 39 -7.42 -11.15 7.52
N LYS A 40 -8.09 -10.02 7.78
CA LYS A 40 -8.86 -9.78 9.01
C LYS A 40 -9.72 -11.02 9.30
N GLY A 41 -9.46 -11.72 10.41
CA GLY A 41 -10.12 -12.98 10.78
C GLY A 41 -9.30 -14.27 10.58
N TYR A 42 -8.16 -14.23 9.89
CA TYR A 42 -7.26 -15.40 9.77
C TYR A 42 -6.64 -15.76 11.12
N ILE A 43 -6.23 -14.77 11.90
CA ILE A 43 -5.69 -14.98 13.26
C ILE A 43 -6.78 -15.60 14.16
N GLU A 44 -8.00 -15.05 14.12
CA GLU A 44 -9.14 -15.56 14.89
C GLU A 44 -9.51 -17.01 14.49
N ALA A 45 -9.46 -17.33 13.19
CA ALA A 45 -9.66 -18.70 12.70
C ALA A 45 -8.54 -19.66 13.13
N VAL A 46 -7.30 -19.19 13.18
CA VAL A 46 -6.15 -19.97 13.70
C VAL A 46 -6.32 -20.22 15.20
N GLU A 47 -6.68 -19.21 15.99
CA GLU A 47 -6.92 -19.33 17.43
C GLU A 47 -8.12 -20.23 17.74
N ALA A 48 -9.19 -20.17 16.95
CA ALA A 48 -10.36 -21.05 17.12
C ALA A 48 -10.05 -22.52 16.81
N ARG A 49 -9.13 -22.79 15.88
CA ARG A 49 -8.65 -24.16 15.61
C ARG A 49 -7.77 -24.67 16.74
N LEU A 50 -6.86 -23.84 17.25
CA LEU A 50 -6.01 -24.20 18.38
C LEU A 50 -6.85 -24.62 19.60
N ARG A 51 -7.87 -23.82 19.94
CA ARG A 51 -8.81 -24.11 21.04
C ARG A 51 -9.60 -25.41 20.93
N LYS A 52 -9.74 -25.98 19.72
CA LYS A 52 -10.44 -27.26 19.51
C LYS A 52 -9.51 -28.47 19.61
N LEU A 53 -8.20 -28.23 19.61
CA LEU A 53 -7.15 -29.24 19.70
C LEU A 53 -6.58 -29.36 21.12
N GLU A 54 -6.96 -28.45 22.02
CA GLU A 54 -6.69 -28.49 23.46
C GLU A 54 -7.75 -29.28 24.24
#